data_AF-A0A381WJ25-F1
#
_entry.id   AF-A0A381WJ25-F1
#
_cell.length_a   1.000
_cell.length_b   1.000
_cell.length_c   1.000
_cell.angle_alpha   90.00
_cell.angle_beta   90.00
_cell.angle_gamma   90.00
#
_symmetry.space_group_name_H-M   'P 1'
#
loop_
_entity.id
_entity.type
_entity.pdbx_description
1 polymer ?
#
loop_
_entity_poly.entity_id
_entity_poly.type
_entity_poly.pdbx_seq_one_letter_code
_entity_poly.pdbx_strand_id
1 'polypeptide(L)'
;MSEQPDIIYTKVDEAPELASGSFLPIIQSFAGVAGIKVGTKDISLAGRIIAQFPERLKPEQQQPDDLALLGEMVMKPDANIIKLPNISASNPQIQAAVAELQSQGYNLPDYPEDPKTDEEKEIKAKFDKVKGSAVNPVLRQGNSDRRAAVSVKNYAKSNPHKMGKWSKDSKTNVAHMNGGDFCSNEKSAVISDQAAGKGKIEFVGADGNTTLLKDNIAMGAGDLVDATKMSRTA
;
A
#
# COMPACT_ATOMS: atom_id res chain seq x y z
N MET A 1 -4.05 -4.42 -31.39
CA MET A 1 -4.05 -3.94 -29.98
C MET A 1 -4.49 -5.13 -29.15
N SER A 2 -3.67 -5.62 -28.22
CA SER A 2 -4.03 -6.78 -27.41
C SER A 2 -5.24 -6.41 -26.53
N GLU A 3 -6.35 -7.15 -26.66
CA GLU A 3 -7.52 -7.00 -25.79
C GLU A 3 -7.10 -7.05 -24.31
N GLN A 4 -7.47 -6.00 -23.58
CA GLN A 4 -7.31 -5.91 -22.13
C GLN A 4 -8.09 -7.07 -21.48
N PRO A 5 -7.50 -7.79 -20.50
CA PRO A 5 -8.22 -8.87 -19.82
C PRO A 5 -9.46 -8.36 -19.09
N ASP A 6 -10.54 -9.16 -19.07
CA ASP A 6 -11.79 -8.86 -18.37
C ASP A 6 -11.62 -8.87 -16.85
N ILE A 7 -10.70 -9.70 -16.34
CA ILE A 7 -10.37 -9.79 -14.91
C ILE A 7 -8.85 -9.72 -14.76
N ILE A 8 -8.39 -8.86 -13.86
CA ILE A 8 -7.00 -8.82 -13.44
C ILE A 8 -6.83 -9.59 -12.13
N TYR A 9 -5.99 -10.62 -12.15
CA TYR A 9 -5.55 -11.36 -10.98
C TYR A 9 -4.15 -10.87 -10.58
N THR A 10 -4.01 -10.32 -9.38
CA THR A 10 -2.71 -9.73 -8.99
C THR A 10 -1.67 -10.81 -8.70
N LYS A 11 -0.52 -10.72 -9.38
CA LYS A 11 0.71 -11.44 -9.00
C LYS A 11 1.34 -10.69 -7.83
N VAL A 12 1.68 -11.42 -6.77
CA VAL A 12 2.03 -10.87 -5.45
C VAL A 12 3.26 -11.58 -4.89
N ASP A 13 3.35 -11.72 -3.57
CA ASP A 13 4.52 -12.19 -2.85
C ASP A 13 4.23 -13.50 -2.10
N GLU A 14 5.30 -14.21 -1.73
CA GLU A 14 5.29 -15.28 -0.72
C GLU A 14 4.21 -16.36 -0.93
N ALA A 15 3.48 -16.73 0.12
CA ALA A 15 2.52 -17.84 0.07
C ALA A 15 1.34 -17.60 -0.88
N PRO A 16 0.72 -16.40 -0.95
CA PRO A 16 -0.30 -16.12 -1.96
C PRO A 16 0.18 -16.30 -3.40
N GLU A 17 1.44 -15.96 -3.70
CA GLU A 17 1.99 -16.15 -5.04
C GLU A 17 2.22 -17.64 -5.36
N LEU A 18 2.75 -18.40 -4.40
CA LEU A 18 2.87 -19.86 -4.55
C LEU A 18 1.51 -20.52 -4.79
N ALA A 19 0.48 -20.11 -4.04
CA ALA A 19 -0.88 -20.60 -4.24
C ALA A 19 -1.43 -20.22 -5.62
N SER A 20 -1.11 -19.02 -6.12
CA SER A 20 -1.51 -18.54 -7.44
C SER A 20 -0.90 -19.38 -8.56
N GLY A 21 0.36 -19.81 -8.40
CA GLY A 21 1.03 -20.72 -9.34
C GLY A 21 0.27 -22.03 -9.58
N SER A 22 -0.50 -22.50 -8.59
CA SER A 22 -1.40 -23.65 -8.75
C SER A 22 -2.83 -23.28 -9.16
N PHE A 23 -3.39 -22.23 -8.57
CA PHE A 23 -4.83 -21.98 -8.64
C PHE A 23 -5.24 -21.09 -9.82
N LEU A 24 -4.38 -20.18 -10.26
CA LEU A 24 -4.68 -19.28 -11.38
C LEU A 24 -4.95 -20.02 -12.71
N PRO A 25 -4.18 -21.07 -13.10
CA PRO A 25 -4.49 -21.84 -14.31
C PRO A 25 -5.88 -22.50 -14.26
N ILE A 26 -6.31 -22.93 -13.08
CA ILE A 26 -7.65 -23.50 -12.88
C ILE A 26 -8.72 -22.41 -13.09
N ILE A 27 -8.56 -21.23 -12.48
CA ILE A 27 -9.47 -20.10 -12.69
C ILE A 27 -9.57 -19.76 -14.18
N GLN A 28 -8.43 -19.64 -14.87
CA GLN A 28 -8.37 -19.31 -16.29
C GLN A 28 -9.11 -20.35 -17.15
N SER A 29 -8.92 -21.64 -16.87
CA SER A 29 -9.60 -22.71 -17.60
C SER A 29 -11.13 -22.65 -17.46
N PHE A 30 -11.63 -22.43 -16.25
CA PHE A 30 -13.07 -22.36 -16.00
C PHE A 30 -13.69 -21.06 -16.54
N ALA A 31 -13.02 -19.92 -16.35
CA ALA A 31 -13.48 -18.62 -16.84
C ALA A 31 -13.52 -18.56 -18.38
N GLY A 32 -12.56 -19.22 -19.04
CA GLY A 32 -12.47 -19.29 -20.50
C GLY A 32 -13.69 -19.96 -21.16
N VAL A 33 -14.37 -20.89 -20.47
CA VAL A 33 -15.63 -21.49 -20.97
C VAL A 33 -16.73 -20.45 -21.14
N ALA A 34 -16.73 -19.40 -20.32
CA ALA A 34 -17.65 -18.27 -20.41
C ALA A 34 -17.12 -17.13 -21.30
N GLY A 35 -15.98 -17.32 -21.98
CA GLY A 35 -15.33 -16.27 -22.78
C GLY A 35 -14.67 -15.17 -21.95
N ILE A 36 -14.45 -15.39 -20.65
CA ILE A 36 -13.83 -14.41 -19.74
C ILE A 36 -12.32 -14.61 -19.72
N LYS A 37 -11.57 -13.56 -20.07
CA LYS A 37 -10.11 -13.53 -20.06
C LYS A 37 -9.59 -13.06 -18.71
N VAL A 38 -8.87 -13.93 -18.00
CA VAL A 38 -8.21 -13.60 -16.73
C VAL A 38 -6.71 -13.39 -16.99
N GLY A 39 -6.25 -12.15 -16.86
CA GLY A 39 -4.85 -11.76 -17.00
C GLY A 39 -4.22 -11.39 -15.67
N THR A 40 -2.94 -11.03 -15.70
CA THR A 40 -2.17 -10.70 -14.48
C THR A 40 -1.54 -9.33 -14.54
N LYS A 41 -1.34 -8.74 -13.37
CA LYS A 41 -0.52 -7.55 -13.13
C LYS A 41 0.40 -7.80 -11.95
N ASP A 42 1.69 -7.55 -12.12
CA ASP A 42 2.71 -7.83 -11.11
C ASP A 42 2.85 -6.65 -10.15
N ILE A 43 2.39 -6.86 -8.92
CA ILE A 43 2.51 -5.90 -7.82
C ILE A 43 3.35 -6.46 -6.68
N SER A 44 4.14 -7.51 -6.94
CA SER A 44 5.13 -8.02 -6.01
C SER A 44 6.12 -6.93 -5.60
N LEU A 45 6.79 -7.12 -4.46
CA LEU A 45 7.85 -6.21 -4.02
C LEU A 45 8.96 -6.11 -5.06
N ALA A 46 9.39 -7.24 -5.62
CA ALA A 46 10.43 -7.28 -6.64
C ALA A 46 10.02 -6.53 -7.92
N GLY A 47 8.83 -6.81 -8.46
CA GLY A 47 8.32 -6.15 -9.66
C GLY A 47 8.18 -4.64 -9.48
N ARG A 48 7.68 -4.20 -8.33
CA ARG A 48 7.58 -2.77 -8.00
C ARG A 48 8.95 -2.11 -7.86
N ILE A 49 9.95 -2.77 -7.27
CA ILE A 49 11.33 -2.24 -7.22
C ILE A 49 11.89 -2.09 -8.63
N ILE A 50 11.80 -3.13 -9.46
CA ILE A 50 12.27 -3.12 -10.85
C ILE A 50 11.67 -1.95 -11.64
N ALA A 51 10.36 -1.73 -11.51
CA ALA A 51 9.64 -0.66 -12.21
C ALA A 51 10.10 0.77 -11.82
N GLN A 52 10.73 0.97 -10.67
CA GLN A 52 11.23 2.29 -10.26
C GLN A 52 12.62 2.65 -10.82
N PHE A 53 13.37 1.67 -11.33
CA PHE A 53 14.75 1.87 -11.81
C PHE A 53 14.98 1.40 -13.26
N PRO A 54 14.08 1.65 -14.22
CA PRO A 54 14.25 1.16 -15.59
C PRO A 54 15.55 1.68 -16.23
N GLU A 55 16.01 2.88 -15.85
CA GLU A 55 17.23 3.50 -16.37
C GLU A 55 18.52 2.76 -16.00
N ARG A 56 18.47 1.89 -14.98
CA ARG A 56 19.62 1.09 -14.53
C ARG A 56 19.58 -0.34 -15.05
N LEU A 57 18.53 -0.73 -15.76
CA LEU A 57 18.27 -2.11 -16.15
C LEU A 57 18.40 -2.29 -17.67
N LYS A 58 18.84 -3.49 -18.06
CA LYS A 58 18.84 -3.87 -19.48
C LYS A 58 17.40 -3.95 -20.00
N PRO A 59 17.15 -3.73 -21.31
CA PRO A 59 15.79 -3.77 -21.88
C PRO A 59 15.00 -5.05 -21.51
N GLU A 60 15.65 -6.20 -21.45
CA GLU A 60 15.05 -7.49 -21.08
C GLU A 60 14.74 -7.64 -19.58
N GLN A 61 15.34 -6.83 -18.72
CA GLN A 61 15.12 -6.81 -17.27
C GLN A 61 14.04 -5.79 -16.87
N GLN A 62 13.71 -4.84 -17.75
CA GLN A 62 12.71 -3.82 -17.47
C GLN A 62 11.31 -4.42 -17.42
N GLN A 63 10.49 -3.89 -16.52
CA GLN A 63 9.09 -4.27 -16.35
C GLN A 63 8.23 -2.99 -16.28
N PRO A 64 6.98 -3.04 -16.80
CA PRO A 64 6.06 -1.92 -16.67
C PRO A 64 5.71 -1.65 -15.19
N ASP A 65 5.40 -0.40 -14.86
CA ASP A 65 4.82 -0.05 -13.55
C ASP A 65 3.35 -0.50 -13.50
N ASP A 66 3.15 -1.79 -13.25
CA ASP A 66 1.83 -2.42 -13.19
C ASP A 66 0.96 -1.87 -12.06
N LEU A 67 1.55 -1.32 -10.99
CA LEU A 67 0.78 -0.65 -9.93
C LEU A 67 0.22 0.68 -10.42
N ALA A 68 1.00 1.49 -11.13
CA ALA A 68 0.52 2.72 -11.75
C ALA A 68 -0.60 2.43 -12.78
N LEU A 69 -0.39 1.42 -13.63
CA LEU A 69 -1.41 0.99 -14.61
C LEU A 69 -2.70 0.53 -13.92
N LEU A 70 -2.60 -0.22 -12.82
CA LEU A 70 -3.77 -0.61 -12.03
C LEU A 70 -4.46 0.60 -11.38
N GLY A 71 -3.70 1.62 -10.96
CA GLY A 71 -4.23 2.88 -10.45
C GLY A 71 -5.08 3.63 -11.48
N GLU A 72 -4.68 3.62 -12.75
CA GLU A 72 -5.49 4.15 -13.84
C GLU A 72 -6.73 3.28 -14.12
N MET A 73 -6.59 1.95 -14.03
CA MET A 73 -7.69 1.02 -14.26
C MET A 73 -8.81 1.15 -13.24
N VAL A 74 -8.50 1.25 -11.94
CA VAL A 74 -9.54 1.34 -10.88
C VAL A 74 -10.43 2.58 -10.98
N MET A 75 -10.03 3.58 -11.77
CA MET A 75 -10.84 4.77 -12.06
C MET A 75 -11.85 4.55 -13.19
N LYS A 76 -11.78 3.41 -13.90
CA LYS A 76 -12.66 3.07 -15.02
C LYS A 76 -13.82 2.17 -14.55
N PRO A 77 -15.02 2.31 -15.14
CA PRO A 77 -16.20 1.56 -14.72
C PRO A 77 -16.12 0.06 -15.02
N ASP A 78 -15.26 -0.35 -15.95
CA ASP A 78 -15.03 -1.73 -16.36
C ASP A 78 -13.93 -2.44 -15.54
N ALA A 79 -13.39 -1.78 -14.51
CA ALA A 79 -12.35 -2.36 -13.67
C ALA A 79 -12.84 -3.56 -12.88
N ASN A 80 -12.20 -4.72 -13.09
CA ASN A 80 -12.45 -5.94 -12.32
C ASN A 80 -11.12 -6.56 -11.87
N ILE A 81 -10.82 -6.41 -10.58
CA ILE A 81 -9.52 -6.77 -10.02
C ILE A 81 -9.71 -7.70 -8.82
N ILE A 82 -9.08 -8.86 -8.88
CA ILE A 82 -8.92 -9.78 -7.76
C ILE A 82 -7.56 -9.50 -7.11
N LYS A 83 -7.59 -8.83 -5.96
CA LYS A 83 -6.41 -8.45 -5.19
C LYS A 83 -6.08 -9.47 -4.11
N LEU A 84 -4.93 -10.12 -4.23
CA LEU A 84 -4.39 -11.06 -3.23
C LEU A 84 -3.56 -10.31 -2.18
N PRO A 85 -3.32 -10.86 -0.96
CA PRO A 85 -2.40 -10.26 0.00
C PRO A 85 -0.99 -10.08 -0.59
N ASN A 86 -0.34 -8.95 -0.27
CA ASN A 86 1.01 -8.61 -0.75
C ASN A 86 1.82 -7.99 0.39
N ILE A 87 3.15 -7.91 0.23
CA ILE A 87 4.06 -7.32 1.21
C ILE A 87 3.87 -5.80 1.28
N SER A 88 3.60 -5.29 2.48
CA SER A 88 3.85 -3.89 2.83
C SER A 88 5.26 -3.78 3.41
N ALA A 89 6.23 -3.45 2.56
CA ALA A 89 7.64 -3.74 2.86
C ALA A 89 8.19 -2.88 4.00
N SER A 90 8.84 -3.53 4.96
CA SER A 90 9.72 -2.90 5.94
C SER A 90 11.11 -2.61 5.32
N ASN A 91 11.95 -1.80 5.99
CA ASN A 91 13.31 -1.54 5.52
C ASN A 91 14.12 -2.85 5.31
N PRO A 92 14.13 -3.83 6.24
CA PRO A 92 14.86 -5.08 6.02
C PRO A 92 14.35 -5.89 4.82
N GLN A 93 13.05 -5.87 4.56
CA GLN A 93 12.48 -6.56 3.40
C GLN A 93 12.87 -5.89 2.08
N ILE A 94 12.94 -4.55 2.04
CA ILE A 94 13.46 -3.82 0.88
C ILE A 94 14.92 -4.23 0.62
N GLN A 95 15.77 -4.19 1.65
CA GLN A 95 17.19 -4.55 1.53
C GLN A 95 17.37 -6.00 1.06
N ALA A 96 16.60 -6.93 1.62
CA ALA A 96 16.65 -8.34 1.21
C ALA A 96 16.23 -8.53 -0.27
N ALA A 97 15.14 -7.89 -0.70
CA ALA A 97 14.69 -7.97 -2.08
C ALA A 97 15.69 -7.33 -3.07
N VAL A 98 16.30 -6.20 -2.69
CA VAL A 98 17.34 -5.56 -3.50
C VAL A 98 18.57 -6.46 -3.61
N ALA A 99 19.05 -7.03 -2.51
CA ALA A 99 20.19 -7.95 -2.52
C ALA A 99 19.92 -9.21 -3.36
N GLU A 100 18.72 -9.76 -3.27
CA GLU A 100 18.31 -10.90 -4.10
C GLU A 100 18.30 -10.53 -5.59
N LEU A 101 17.70 -9.40 -5.97
CA LEU A 101 17.68 -8.91 -7.36
C LEU A 101 19.09 -8.62 -7.89
N GLN A 102 19.95 -8.00 -7.08
CA GLN A 102 21.35 -7.77 -7.41
C GLN A 102 22.09 -9.09 -7.68
N SER A 103 21.85 -10.12 -6.87
CA SER A 103 22.42 -11.47 -7.09
C SER A 103 21.96 -12.12 -8.40
N GLN A 104 20.80 -11.70 -8.92
CA GLN A 104 20.25 -12.13 -10.21
C GLN A 104 20.71 -11.23 -11.39
N GLY A 105 21.60 -10.26 -11.13
CA GLY A 105 22.21 -9.41 -12.15
C GLY A 105 21.43 -8.13 -12.47
N TYR A 106 20.48 -7.72 -11.63
CA TYR A 106 19.84 -6.41 -11.73
C TYR A 106 20.75 -5.34 -11.11
N ASN A 107 21.14 -4.34 -11.89
CA ASN A 107 22.03 -3.26 -11.44
C ASN A 107 21.27 -2.20 -10.62
N LEU A 108 20.68 -2.61 -9.49
CA LEU A 108 19.91 -1.75 -8.60
C LEU A 108 20.80 -1.10 -7.54
N PRO A 109 20.55 0.15 -7.14
CA PRO A 109 21.24 0.78 -6.03
C PRO A 109 20.79 0.17 -4.70
N ASP A 110 21.66 0.22 -3.70
CA ASP A 110 21.30 -0.11 -2.32
C ASP A 110 20.29 0.90 -1.77
N TYR A 111 19.52 0.52 -0.74
CA TYR A 111 18.60 1.43 -0.06
C TYR A 111 19.35 2.32 0.96
N PRO A 112 19.43 3.66 0.74
CA PRO A 112 20.12 4.55 1.65
C PRO A 112 19.18 4.95 2.80
N GLU A 113 19.42 4.41 4.00
CA GLU A 113 18.60 4.72 5.17
C GLU A 113 18.72 6.19 5.61
N ASP A 114 19.93 6.74 5.53
CA ASP A 114 20.27 8.11 5.95
C ASP A 114 21.03 8.83 4.82
N PRO A 115 20.30 9.34 3.80
CA PRO A 115 20.90 9.88 2.58
C PRO A 115 21.63 11.19 2.86
N LYS A 116 22.89 11.28 2.41
CA LYS A 116 23.79 12.43 2.55
C LYS A 116 23.95 13.21 1.26
N THR A 117 23.73 12.58 0.11
CA THR A 117 23.84 13.20 -1.21
C THR A 117 22.47 13.40 -1.86
N ASP A 118 22.38 14.26 -2.87
CA ASP A 118 21.14 14.44 -3.61
C ASP A 118 20.76 13.19 -4.42
N GLU A 119 21.75 12.46 -4.95
CA GLU A 119 21.52 11.15 -5.59
C GLU A 119 20.92 10.14 -4.60
N GLU A 120 21.45 10.04 -3.38
CA GLU A 120 20.92 9.14 -2.36
C GLU A 120 19.49 9.53 -1.95
N LYS A 121 19.17 10.83 -1.89
CA LYS A 121 17.80 11.31 -1.63
C LYS A 121 16.84 10.90 -2.75
N GLU A 122 17.27 11.01 -4.02
CA GLU A 122 16.48 10.58 -5.17
C GLU A 122 16.24 9.07 -5.18
N ILE A 123 17.28 8.28 -4.91
CA ILE A 123 17.19 6.81 -4.77
C ILE A 123 16.23 6.45 -3.63
N LYS A 124 16.38 7.11 -2.46
CA LYS A 124 15.49 6.88 -1.33
C LYS A 124 14.04 7.22 -1.66
N ALA A 125 13.80 8.33 -2.37
CA ALA A 125 12.46 8.74 -2.77
C ALA A 125 11.80 7.71 -3.70
N LYS A 126 12.56 7.09 -4.61
CA LYS A 126 12.07 5.96 -5.43
C LYS A 126 11.71 4.74 -4.59
N PHE A 127 12.55 4.36 -3.63
CA PHE A 127 12.24 3.24 -2.72
C PHE A 127 11.07 3.54 -1.78
N ASP A 128 10.92 4.78 -1.32
CA ASP A 128 9.83 5.18 -0.45
C ASP A 128 8.46 5.05 -1.15
N LYS A 129 8.40 5.08 -2.49
CA LYS A 129 7.17 4.76 -3.26
C LYS A 129 6.76 3.29 -3.20
N VAL A 130 7.71 2.37 -2.92
CA VAL A 130 7.44 0.92 -2.87
C VAL A 130 7.43 0.38 -1.45
N LYS A 131 7.97 1.13 -0.49
CA LYS A 131 8.00 0.79 0.93
C LYS A 131 6.61 0.95 1.57
N GLY A 132 6.35 0.15 2.61
CA GLY A 132 5.12 0.24 3.39
C GLY A 132 3.89 -0.14 2.58
N SER A 133 2.73 0.40 2.97
CA SER A 133 1.46 0.11 2.29
C SER A 133 1.32 0.92 0.99
N ALA A 134 2.20 0.70 0.01
CA ALA A 134 2.20 1.39 -1.28
C ALA A 134 1.02 1.00 -2.18
N VAL A 135 0.56 -0.26 -2.11
CA VAL A 135 -0.44 -0.79 -3.05
C VAL A 135 -1.87 -0.38 -2.69
N ASN A 136 -2.27 -0.49 -1.42
CA ASN A 136 -3.67 -0.25 -1.03
C ASN A 136 -4.18 1.17 -1.33
N PRO A 137 -3.42 2.25 -1.08
CA PRO A 137 -3.85 3.61 -1.40
C PRO A 137 -4.12 3.83 -2.89
N VAL A 138 -3.42 3.10 -3.75
CA VAL A 138 -3.64 3.16 -5.20
C VAL A 138 -4.92 2.44 -5.58
N LEU A 139 -5.12 1.20 -5.11
CA LEU A 139 -6.22 0.35 -5.57
C LEU A 139 -7.58 0.63 -4.90
N ARG A 140 -7.60 1.24 -3.71
CA ARG A 140 -8.84 1.45 -2.94
C ARG A 140 -9.52 2.77 -3.28
N GLN A 141 -9.99 2.89 -4.52
CA GLN A 141 -10.78 4.04 -4.98
C GLN A 141 -12.28 3.84 -4.69
N GLY A 142 -12.58 3.48 -3.42
CA GLY A 142 -13.91 3.16 -2.95
C GLY A 142 -13.92 2.76 -1.47
N ASN A 143 -15.12 2.58 -0.93
CA ASN A 143 -15.31 2.14 0.46
C ASN A 143 -15.20 0.62 0.62
N SER A 144 -15.16 0.13 1.86
CA SER A 144 -15.02 -1.29 2.18
C SER A 144 -16.35 -1.94 2.55
N ASP A 145 -16.81 -2.95 1.80
CA ASP A 145 -17.77 -3.97 2.27
C ASP A 145 -16.98 -5.21 2.74
N ARG A 146 -16.94 -5.45 4.06
CA ARG A 146 -16.21 -6.58 4.65
C ARG A 146 -17.11 -7.36 5.60
N ARG A 147 -17.34 -8.64 5.27
CA ARG A 147 -18.19 -9.56 6.04
C ARG A 147 -17.72 -11.00 5.92
N ALA A 148 -17.96 -11.81 6.94
CA ALA A 148 -17.75 -13.25 6.85
C ALA A 148 -18.82 -13.87 5.93
N ALA A 149 -18.41 -14.70 4.97
CA ALA A 149 -19.34 -15.41 4.10
C ALA A 149 -20.23 -16.37 4.92
N VAL A 150 -21.49 -16.52 4.50
CA VAL A 150 -22.49 -17.36 5.20
C VAL A 150 -22.02 -18.82 5.30
N SER A 151 -21.45 -19.36 4.22
CA SER A 151 -20.88 -20.71 4.18
C SER A 151 -19.77 -20.89 5.23
N VAL A 152 -18.84 -19.94 5.32
CA VAL A 152 -17.76 -19.93 6.31
C VAL A 152 -18.32 -19.84 7.74
N LYS A 153 -19.35 -19.02 7.97
CA LYS A 153 -19.99 -18.92 9.29
C LYS A 153 -20.68 -20.21 9.70
N ASN A 154 -21.37 -20.89 8.79
CA ASN A 154 -22.04 -22.16 9.05
C ASN A 154 -21.01 -23.29 9.29
N TYR A 155 -19.91 -23.29 8.55
CA TYR A 155 -18.80 -24.19 8.79
C TYR A 155 -18.20 -24.01 10.18
N ALA A 156 -17.94 -22.76 10.60
CA ALA A 156 -17.40 -22.46 11.93
C ALA A 156 -18.36 -22.83 13.08
N LYS A 157 -19.67 -22.80 12.85
CA LYS A 157 -20.66 -23.31 13.83
C LYS A 157 -20.59 -24.83 13.98
N SER A 158 -20.39 -25.54 12.87
CA SER A 158 -20.32 -27.01 12.83
C SER A 158 -18.95 -27.53 13.27
N ASN A 159 -17.91 -26.72 13.10
CA ASN A 159 -16.51 -27.02 13.41
C ASN A 159 -15.92 -25.89 14.25
N PRO A 160 -16.35 -25.75 15.53
CA PRO A 160 -15.89 -24.65 16.38
C PRO A 160 -14.38 -24.74 16.60
N HIS A 161 -13.69 -23.64 16.35
CA HIS A 161 -12.27 -23.51 16.70
C HIS A 161 -12.11 -23.34 18.20
N LYS A 162 -10.92 -23.67 18.71
CA LYS A 162 -10.60 -23.55 20.14
C LYS A 162 -10.71 -22.09 20.58
N MET A 163 -11.48 -21.84 21.63
CA MET A 163 -11.56 -20.56 22.31
C MET A 163 -10.90 -20.69 23.69
N GLY A 164 -9.93 -19.82 24.00
CA GLY A 164 -9.30 -19.79 25.32
C GLY A 164 -10.32 -19.46 26.41
N LYS A 165 -10.23 -20.14 27.57
CA LYS A 165 -11.07 -19.82 28.73
C LYS A 165 -10.67 -18.46 29.29
N TRP A 166 -11.66 -17.62 29.58
CA TRP A 166 -11.46 -16.35 30.26
C TRP A 166 -11.69 -16.52 31.76
N SER A 167 -10.71 -16.08 32.57
CA SER A 167 -10.82 -16.04 34.03
C SER A 167 -11.36 -14.69 34.49
N LYS A 168 -12.19 -14.70 35.54
CA LYS A 168 -12.61 -13.48 36.24
C LYS A 168 -11.45 -12.78 36.96
N ASP A 169 -10.38 -13.53 37.25
CA ASP A 169 -9.15 -13.02 37.87
C ASP A 169 -8.11 -12.53 36.83
N SER A 170 -8.50 -12.41 35.55
CA SER A 170 -7.62 -11.92 34.49
C SER A 170 -7.16 -10.50 34.80
N LYS A 171 -5.84 -10.29 34.78
CA LYS A 171 -5.22 -8.97 34.96
C LYS A 171 -4.92 -8.27 33.63
N THR A 172 -5.25 -8.89 32.50
CA THR A 172 -5.09 -8.28 31.18
C THR A 172 -5.95 -7.03 31.07
N ASN A 173 -5.33 -5.89 30.80
CA ASN A 173 -5.98 -4.61 30.59
C ASN A 173 -5.31 -3.88 29.41
N VAL A 174 -6.04 -2.98 28.78
CA VAL A 174 -5.47 -2.03 27.82
C VAL A 174 -4.95 -0.83 28.59
N ALA A 175 -3.68 -0.47 28.37
CA ALA A 175 -3.11 0.79 28.83
C ALA A 175 -2.96 1.72 27.62
N HIS A 176 -3.45 2.95 27.74
CA HIS A 176 -3.34 4.00 26.73
C HIS A 176 -2.99 5.33 27.39
N MET A 177 -2.58 6.32 26.60
CA MET A 177 -2.30 7.67 27.10
C MET A 177 -3.60 8.35 27.56
N ASN A 178 -3.51 9.21 28.59
CA ASN A 178 -4.64 10.01 29.08
C ASN A 178 -4.64 11.45 28.55
N GLY A 179 -3.64 11.81 27.74
CA GLY A 179 -3.47 13.12 27.14
C GLY A 179 -2.12 13.21 26.42
N GLY A 180 -1.97 14.19 25.53
CA GLY A 180 -0.75 14.38 24.75
C GLY A 180 -0.62 13.41 23.56
N ASP A 181 -1.60 12.56 23.31
CA ASP A 181 -1.68 11.68 22.15
C ASP A 181 -2.41 12.34 20.96
N PHE A 182 -2.58 11.60 19.88
CA PHE A 182 -3.29 12.10 18.70
C PHE A 182 -4.76 12.40 18.98
N CYS A 183 -5.43 11.55 19.78
CA CYS A 183 -6.86 11.70 20.08
C CYS A 183 -7.13 12.99 20.87
N SER A 184 -6.31 13.29 21.88
CA SER A 184 -6.49 14.45 22.75
C SER A 184 -6.06 15.78 22.11
N ASN A 185 -5.19 15.75 21.11
CA ASN A 185 -4.66 16.95 20.45
C ASN A 185 -5.32 17.29 19.10
N GLU A 186 -6.26 16.47 18.63
CA GLU A 186 -6.88 16.63 17.32
C GLU A 186 -7.63 17.95 17.18
N LYS A 187 -7.45 18.58 16.02
CA LYS A 187 -8.28 19.67 15.53
C LYS A 187 -8.74 19.32 14.13
N SER A 188 -10.01 19.59 13.84
CA SER A 188 -10.63 19.27 12.56
C SER A 188 -11.29 20.52 11.98
N ALA A 189 -11.27 20.64 10.66
CA ALA A 189 -11.94 21.69 9.92
C ALA A 189 -12.51 21.17 8.60
N VAL A 190 -13.68 21.70 8.20
CA VAL A 190 -14.24 21.50 6.86
C VAL A 190 -13.81 22.68 6.00
N ILE A 191 -13.22 22.38 4.84
CA ILE A 191 -12.76 23.40 3.90
C ILE A 191 -13.96 24.06 3.22
N SER A 192 -14.07 25.38 3.35
CA SER A 192 -15.11 26.16 2.68
C SER A 192 -14.76 26.40 1.22
N ASP A 193 -15.75 26.82 0.42
CA ASP A 193 -15.53 27.21 -0.98
C ASP A 193 -14.46 28.31 -1.12
N GLN A 194 -14.39 29.25 -0.16
CA GLN A 194 -13.41 30.34 -0.16
C GLN A 194 -11.99 29.88 0.21
N ALA A 195 -11.87 28.78 0.97
CA ALA A 195 -10.61 28.21 1.42
C ALA A 195 -10.11 27.08 0.50
N ALA A 196 -10.91 26.67 -0.49
CA ALA A 196 -10.52 25.66 -1.47
C ALA A 196 -9.33 26.15 -2.31
N GLY A 197 -8.36 25.26 -2.55
CA GLY A 197 -7.13 25.60 -3.25
C GLY A 197 -5.94 24.81 -2.74
N LYS A 198 -4.76 25.42 -2.78
CA LYS A 198 -3.52 24.80 -2.32
C LYS A 198 -3.12 25.32 -0.95
N GLY A 199 -2.97 24.42 0.00
CA GLY A 199 -2.39 24.70 1.32
C GLY A 199 -0.94 24.27 1.44
N LYS A 200 -0.32 24.70 2.53
CA LYS A 200 1.04 24.32 2.96
C LYS A 200 1.07 24.05 4.46
N ILE A 201 2.00 23.21 4.89
CA ILE A 201 2.30 22.92 6.30
C ILE A 201 3.68 23.48 6.59
N GLU A 202 3.75 24.38 7.57
CA GLU A 202 4.98 25.06 7.97
C GLU A 202 5.21 24.89 9.47
N PHE A 203 6.48 24.73 9.84
CA PHE A 203 6.92 24.81 11.23
C PHE A 203 7.55 26.17 11.48
N VAL A 204 6.99 26.95 12.39
CA VAL A 204 7.55 28.23 12.84
C VAL A 204 8.32 27.99 14.13
N GLY A 205 9.63 28.14 14.06
CA GLY A 205 10.54 27.97 15.19
C GLY A 205 10.39 29.08 16.23
N ALA A 206 10.88 28.82 17.45
CA ALA A 206 10.90 29.82 18.52
C ALA A 206 11.82 31.02 18.21
N ASP A 207 12.75 30.84 17.26
CA ASP A 207 13.61 31.86 16.68
C ASP A 207 12.92 32.70 15.58
N GLY A 208 11.67 32.37 15.24
CA GLY A 208 10.90 33.00 14.16
C GLY A 208 11.20 32.47 12.76
N ASN A 209 12.12 31.50 12.63
CA ASN A 209 12.43 30.90 11.33
C ASN A 209 11.32 29.93 10.91
N THR A 210 10.94 29.98 9.63
CA THR A 210 9.92 29.11 9.06
C THR A 210 10.56 27.99 8.25
N THR A 211 10.26 26.74 8.59
CA THR A 211 10.61 25.56 7.80
C THR A 211 9.37 25.02 7.10
N LEU A 212 9.42 24.96 5.77
CA LEU A 212 8.37 24.34 4.97
C LEU A 212 8.43 22.82 5.13
N LEU A 213 7.38 22.21 5.68
CA LEU A 213 7.29 20.76 5.86
C LEU A 213 6.66 20.09 4.65
N LYS A 214 5.61 20.70 4.10
CA LYS A 214 4.92 20.22 2.90
C LYS A 214 4.22 21.37 2.19
N ASP A 215 4.28 21.38 0.87
CA ASP A 215 3.65 22.40 0.03
C ASP A 215 2.68 21.77 -0.97
N ASN A 216 1.89 22.60 -1.64
CA ASN A 216 0.97 22.22 -2.72
C ASN A 216 -0.04 21.13 -2.33
N ILE A 217 -0.56 21.18 -1.09
CA ILE A 217 -1.62 20.27 -0.65
C ILE A 217 -2.94 20.75 -1.23
N ALA A 218 -3.43 20.06 -2.26
CA ALA A 218 -4.73 20.36 -2.84
C ALA A 218 -5.85 20.00 -1.86
N MET A 219 -6.75 20.94 -1.62
CA MET A 219 -7.93 20.79 -0.77
C MET A 219 -9.15 21.36 -1.50
N GLY A 220 -10.16 20.53 -1.68
CA GLY A 220 -11.45 20.89 -2.27
C GLY A 220 -12.43 21.44 -1.23
N ALA A 221 -13.46 22.14 -1.69
CA ALA A 221 -14.57 22.52 -0.84
C ALA A 221 -15.30 21.27 -0.31
N GLY A 222 -15.59 21.25 0.98
CA GLY A 222 -16.21 20.12 1.66
C GLY A 222 -15.22 19.06 2.17
N ASP A 223 -13.94 19.16 1.83
CA ASP A 223 -12.92 18.27 2.40
C ASP A 223 -12.84 18.45 3.92
N LEU A 224 -12.79 17.34 4.65
CA LEU A 224 -12.51 17.32 6.08
C LEU A 224 -11.00 17.16 6.28
N VAL A 225 -10.39 18.10 7.00
CA VAL A 225 -8.94 18.13 7.24
C VAL A 225 -8.67 18.14 8.73
N ASP A 226 -7.87 17.17 9.17
CA ASP A 226 -7.49 16.98 10.56
C ASP A 226 -6.00 17.30 10.77
N ALA A 227 -5.69 17.96 11.89
CA ALA A 227 -4.32 18.21 12.34
C ALA A 227 -4.19 17.79 13.81
N THR A 228 -3.16 17.01 14.11
CA THR A 228 -2.90 16.52 15.46
C THR A 228 -1.39 16.33 15.69
N LYS A 229 -0.99 16.06 16.92
CA LYS A 229 0.39 15.71 17.29
C LYS A 229 0.42 14.71 18.44
N MET A 230 1.49 13.92 18.48
CA MET A 230 1.84 13.11 19.64
C MET A 230 2.99 13.80 20.38
N SER A 231 2.83 14.03 21.67
CA SER A 231 3.85 14.59 22.54
C SER A 231 4.89 13.54 22.89
N ARG A 232 6.17 13.82 22.60
CA ARG A 232 7.28 12.93 22.96
C ARG A 232 7.46 12.77 24.48
N THR A 233 6.97 13.73 25.28
CA THR A 233 7.24 13.81 26.73
C THR A 233 6.00 13.52 27.59
N ALA A 234 4.83 13.31 27.00
CA ALA A 234 3.58 13.07 27.74
C ALA A 234 3.48 11.63 28.25
#